data_AF-A0A316YFT7-F1
#
_entry.id   AF-A0A316YFT7-F1
#
_cell.length_a   1.000
_cell.length_b   1.000
_cell.length_c   1.000
_cell.angle_alpha   90.00
_cell.angle_beta   90.00
_cell.angle_gamma   90.00
#
_symmetry.space_group_name_H-M   'P 1'
#
loop_
_entity.id
_entity.type
_entity.pdbx_description
1 polymer ?
#
loop_
_entity_poly.entity_id
_entity_poly.type
_entity_poly.pdbx_seq_one_letter_code
_entity_poly.pdbx_strand_id
1 'polypeptide(L)'
;MTPTAADTGRSGPEVRILTPNAMLGYGYRLQDFWRGVHQHRPHAIILDSGSTDGGPYKLGLGNLTCARSSYERDLRPMLAAAYHHGIKILIGSAGGSGSNRHVDAISSVIEDICQKEGYSFKLAAIYANVDGAVVKDKIRAGKVQPCGPVEMLEEAEVDRATAIVAQMGAEPYMATLRDADPDIIIGGRSYDPAPFAAFSIFHGVEPATAWHCGKIMECGGMCAVPKGRTMLATLHRDSFDLLPMSLEERCTKLSVAAHTLYEKTRPDLLPGPGGRLHLAGATYEELGDGRSVRVRGASFERNEYTVKLEGAEMLGYRTTFIGGVRDPILVDQIDDFLRSVHDYTADLFPDLKAGTEECQLIWHVYGKNAVMGSLETQHLGQRGNAHELGVMGEVVAPTQELADAIASSARTSCLHMPYENQLATTGNFASPLTPLEQPLGPVFKFSIYHLMSIDDPYQWPTQVRTIGAPGLTKDPLSTAAGLVSTKGGSHLRPSGAVATTVITVDTSKTVALRHLAKVVRSKNSGPFEITLDVMFTDVGHYARVKEAGVLNMEMVMRLYSVARHDVIWEGWFEPALAWKCTIKRPWRQGSVGERDTLGTAQHAPLLDIQVPARA
;
A
#
# COMPACT_ATOMS: atom_id res chain seq x y z
N MET A 1 2.81 55.81 -13.97
CA MET A 1 2.44 54.41 -13.59
C MET A 1 3.03 53.50 -14.64
N THR A 2 4.16 52.91 -14.32
CA THR A 2 4.93 52.00 -15.19
C THR A 2 4.25 50.63 -15.18
N PRO A 3 3.99 49.99 -16.34
CA PRO A 3 3.46 48.64 -16.37
C PRO A 3 4.50 47.66 -15.84
N THR A 4 4.14 46.90 -14.82
CA THR A 4 4.91 45.79 -14.27
C THR A 4 5.10 44.72 -15.35
N ALA A 5 6.36 44.30 -15.49
CA ALA A 5 6.82 43.33 -16.47
C ALA A 5 6.01 42.03 -16.45
N ALA A 6 5.47 41.67 -17.62
CA ALA A 6 5.03 40.33 -17.90
C ALA A 6 6.24 39.39 -17.82
N ASP A 7 6.14 38.37 -16.95
CA ASP A 7 7.04 37.22 -16.89
C ASP A 7 6.98 36.48 -18.23
N THR A 8 7.80 36.93 -19.17
CA THR A 8 8.00 36.39 -20.51
C THR A 8 9.27 35.58 -20.46
N GLY A 9 9.21 34.38 -19.87
CA GLY A 9 10.43 33.63 -19.59
C GLY A 9 10.29 32.17 -19.17
N ARG A 10 9.31 31.40 -19.69
CA ARG A 10 9.33 29.92 -19.56
C ARG A 10 8.84 29.22 -20.81
N SER A 11 9.72 29.05 -21.80
CA SER A 11 9.48 28.21 -23.00
C SER A 11 9.98 26.77 -22.79
N GLY A 12 9.60 26.13 -21.68
CA GLY A 12 9.87 24.72 -21.41
C GLY A 12 8.63 23.85 -21.64
N PRO A 13 8.75 22.53 -21.82
CA PRO A 13 7.59 21.65 -21.93
C PRO A 13 6.77 21.70 -20.63
N GLU A 14 5.47 21.95 -20.76
CA GLU A 14 4.50 21.87 -19.67
C GLU A 14 3.66 20.60 -19.86
N VAL A 15 3.63 19.73 -18.85
CA VAL A 15 2.86 18.47 -18.87
C VAL A 15 1.84 18.49 -17.74
N ARG A 16 0.56 18.29 -18.06
CA ARG A 16 -0.52 18.25 -17.06
C ARG A 16 -1.08 16.83 -16.95
N ILE A 17 -0.99 16.26 -15.76
CA ILE A 17 -1.47 14.91 -15.44
C ILE A 17 -2.56 15.00 -14.38
N LEU A 18 -3.73 14.45 -14.67
CA LEU A 18 -4.81 14.32 -13.69
C LEU A 18 -4.83 12.90 -13.13
N THR A 19 -4.76 12.77 -11.81
CA THR A 19 -4.92 11.48 -11.13
C THR A 19 -6.23 11.49 -10.36
N PRO A 20 -7.23 10.69 -10.78
CA PRO A 20 -8.54 10.68 -10.14
C PRO A 20 -8.49 10.07 -8.74
N ASN A 21 -7.64 9.05 -8.56
CA ASN A 21 -7.52 8.29 -7.32
C ASN A 21 -6.20 7.50 -7.30
N ALA A 22 -5.79 7.07 -6.11
CA ALA A 22 -4.60 6.24 -5.87
C ALA A 22 -4.74 4.79 -6.38
N MET A 23 -5.97 4.28 -6.49
CA MET A 23 -6.25 2.90 -6.87
C MET A 23 -7.55 2.84 -7.64
N LEU A 24 -7.54 2.21 -8.81
CA LEU A 24 -8.74 2.04 -9.63
C LEU A 24 -9.74 1.14 -8.91
N GLY A 25 -11.02 1.55 -8.89
CA GLY A 25 -12.10 0.85 -8.21
C GLY A 25 -12.39 1.36 -6.80
N TYR A 26 -11.53 2.18 -6.20
CA TYR A 26 -11.78 2.76 -4.86
C TYR A 26 -12.73 3.96 -4.88
N GLY A 27 -13.03 4.51 -6.06
CA GLY A 27 -13.99 5.61 -6.22
C GLY A 27 -13.42 6.99 -5.94
N TYR A 28 -13.93 7.97 -6.68
CA TYR A 28 -13.60 9.39 -6.57
C TYR A 28 -14.82 10.26 -6.89
N ARG A 29 -14.81 11.53 -6.45
CA ARG A 29 -15.95 12.42 -6.67
C ARG A 29 -15.93 12.93 -8.11
N LEU A 30 -17.01 12.70 -8.86
CA LEU A 30 -17.11 13.12 -10.26
C LEU A 30 -16.95 14.64 -10.43
N GLN A 31 -17.46 15.44 -9.50
CA GLN A 31 -17.30 16.90 -9.54
C GLN A 31 -15.83 17.34 -9.49
N ASP A 32 -14.96 16.63 -8.77
CA ASP A 32 -13.55 16.98 -8.62
C ASP A 32 -12.77 16.54 -9.86
N PHE A 33 -13.09 15.36 -10.38
CA PHE A 33 -12.57 14.85 -11.64
C PHE A 33 -12.89 15.78 -12.82
N TRP A 34 -14.18 16.09 -13.03
CA TRP A 34 -14.61 16.95 -14.14
C TRP A 34 -14.13 18.39 -13.98
N ARG A 35 -13.95 18.89 -12.76
CA ARG A 35 -13.27 20.16 -12.53
C ARG A 35 -11.83 20.13 -13.07
N GLY A 36 -11.08 19.08 -12.76
CA GLY A 36 -9.74 18.87 -13.31
C GLY A 36 -9.73 18.85 -14.83
N VAL A 37 -10.63 18.07 -15.43
CA VAL A 37 -10.75 17.95 -16.89
C VAL A 37 -11.09 19.29 -17.54
N HIS A 38 -12.15 19.96 -17.11
CA HIS A 38 -12.66 21.16 -17.78
C HIS A 38 -11.82 22.41 -17.54
N GLN A 39 -11.30 22.59 -16.32
CA GLN A 39 -10.55 23.81 -15.97
C GLN A 39 -9.08 23.73 -16.38
N HIS A 40 -8.47 22.54 -16.34
CA HIS A 40 -7.03 22.40 -16.53
C HIS A 40 -6.64 21.65 -17.81
N ARG A 41 -7.58 21.01 -18.52
CA ARG A 41 -7.33 20.31 -19.81
C ARG A 41 -6.04 19.46 -19.74
N PRO A 42 -6.01 18.44 -18.87
CA PRO A 42 -4.82 17.61 -18.68
C PRO A 42 -4.48 16.87 -20.00
N HIS A 43 -3.20 16.62 -20.23
CA HIS A 43 -2.75 15.85 -21.40
C HIS A 43 -2.96 14.34 -21.19
N ALA A 44 -2.91 13.89 -19.93
CA ALA A 44 -3.18 12.50 -19.59
C ALA A 44 -3.93 12.37 -18.25
N ILE A 45 -4.71 11.30 -18.15
CA ILE A 45 -5.19 10.74 -16.90
C ILE A 45 -4.32 9.53 -16.57
N ILE A 46 -3.62 9.59 -15.43
CA ILE A 46 -2.66 8.54 -15.04
C ILE A 46 -2.95 8.07 -13.62
N LEU A 47 -2.90 6.76 -13.41
CA LEU A 47 -2.98 6.10 -12.12
C LEU A 47 -2.19 4.79 -12.13
N ASP A 48 -1.60 4.42 -11.00
CA ASP A 48 -1.15 3.05 -10.77
C ASP A 48 -2.27 2.32 -10.03
N SER A 49 -2.67 1.14 -10.53
CA SER A 49 -3.71 0.31 -9.94
C SER A 49 -3.11 -0.93 -9.27
N GLY A 50 -1.86 -0.81 -8.82
CA GLY A 50 -1.08 -1.87 -8.21
C GLY A 50 -1.17 -1.87 -6.69
N SER A 51 -1.24 -3.06 -6.09
CA SER A 51 -0.91 -3.21 -4.67
C SER A 51 -0.60 -4.65 -4.34
N THR A 52 0.51 -4.83 -3.62
CA THR A 52 0.89 -6.07 -2.93
C THR A 52 0.71 -5.94 -1.41
N ASP A 53 0.23 -4.79 -0.92
CA ASP A 53 0.08 -4.54 0.52
C ASP A 53 -0.93 -5.48 1.19
N GLY A 54 -1.89 -5.98 0.42
CA GLY A 54 -2.84 -6.99 0.88
C GLY A 54 -2.25 -8.38 1.06
N GLY A 55 -0.96 -8.58 0.75
CA GLY A 55 -0.29 -9.88 0.75
C GLY A 55 -0.35 -10.63 -0.59
N PRO A 56 0.16 -11.87 -0.62
CA PRO A 56 0.39 -12.64 -1.85
C PRO A 56 -0.90 -13.22 -2.46
N TYR A 57 -2.01 -13.22 -1.72
CA TYR A 57 -3.26 -13.90 -2.10
C TYR A 57 -3.77 -13.57 -3.50
N LYS A 58 -3.76 -12.27 -3.88
CA LYS A 58 -4.26 -11.82 -5.19
C LYS A 58 -3.36 -12.25 -6.34
N LEU A 59 -2.04 -12.20 -6.14
CA LEU A 59 -1.08 -12.72 -7.10
C LEU A 59 -1.24 -14.23 -7.25
N GLY A 60 -1.38 -14.92 -6.12
CA GLY A 60 -1.55 -16.38 -6.04
C GLY A 60 -2.76 -16.89 -6.82
N LEU A 61 -3.91 -16.23 -6.68
CA LEU A 61 -5.17 -16.61 -7.36
C LEU A 61 -5.40 -15.93 -8.72
N GLY A 62 -4.71 -14.83 -9.00
CA GLY A 62 -5.00 -13.97 -10.15
C GLY A 62 -6.34 -13.23 -10.03
N ASN A 63 -6.74 -12.86 -8.81
CA ASN A 63 -8.00 -12.16 -8.53
C ASN A 63 -7.83 -10.65 -8.55
N LEU A 64 -8.79 -9.95 -9.15
CA LEU A 64 -8.85 -8.49 -9.10
C LEU A 64 -8.99 -7.97 -7.65
N THR A 65 -8.50 -6.76 -7.41
CA THR A 65 -8.61 -6.10 -6.09
C THR A 65 -10.03 -5.67 -5.75
N CYS A 66 -10.78 -5.19 -6.73
CA CYS A 66 -12.15 -4.71 -6.55
C CYS A 66 -13.13 -5.56 -7.36
N ALA A 67 -14.42 -5.44 -7.03
CA ALA A 67 -15.47 -6.00 -7.87
C ALA A 67 -15.50 -5.32 -9.25
N ARG A 68 -15.88 -6.05 -10.30
CA ARG A 68 -15.99 -5.54 -11.68
C ARG A 68 -16.77 -4.22 -11.76
N SER A 69 -17.90 -4.13 -11.07
CA SER A 69 -18.75 -2.93 -11.03
C SER A 69 -18.03 -1.68 -10.48
N SER A 70 -17.04 -1.86 -9.61
CA SER A 70 -16.23 -0.75 -9.09
C SER A 70 -15.26 -0.21 -10.14
N TYR A 71 -14.66 -1.10 -10.95
CA TYR A 71 -13.85 -0.70 -12.10
C TYR A 71 -14.70 0.01 -13.15
N GLU A 72 -15.90 -0.52 -13.46
CA GLU A 72 -16.81 0.12 -14.41
C GLU A 72 -17.21 1.53 -13.97
N ARG A 73 -17.55 1.72 -12.69
CA ARG A 73 -17.89 3.04 -12.13
C ARG A 73 -16.76 4.06 -12.33
N ASP A 74 -15.52 3.64 -12.09
CA ASP A 74 -14.36 4.55 -12.12
C ASP A 74 -13.86 4.79 -13.55
N LEU A 75 -13.93 3.80 -14.45
CA LEU A 75 -13.45 3.91 -15.83
C LEU A 75 -14.40 4.70 -16.74
N ARG A 76 -15.72 4.59 -16.57
CA ARG A 76 -16.71 5.30 -17.42
C ARG A 76 -16.43 6.79 -17.60
N PRO A 77 -16.31 7.61 -16.53
CA PRO A 77 -15.99 9.03 -16.67
C PRO A 77 -14.59 9.30 -17.25
N MET A 78 -13.60 8.43 -17.01
CA MET A 78 -12.27 8.56 -17.62
C MET A 78 -12.32 8.35 -19.13
N LEU A 79 -13.00 7.30 -19.58
CA LEU A 79 -13.18 6.98 -21.00
C LEU A 79 -14.00 8.08 -21.70
N ALA A 80 -15.03 8.62 -21.05
CA ALA A 80 -15.75 9.77 -21.56
C ALA A 80 -14.83 10.99 -21.74
N ALA A 81 -13.99 11.29 -20.74
CA ALA A 81 -13.04 12.40 -20.84
C ALA A 81 -12.00 12.17 -21.97
N ALA A 82 -11.50 10.95 -22.12
CA ALA A 82 -10.59 10.59 -23.20
C ALA A 82 -11.24 10.79 -24.58
N TYR A 83 -12.47 10.28 -24.76
CA TYR A 83 -13.19 10.36 -26.03
C TYR A 83 -13.53 11.81 -26.42
N HIS A 84 -14.09 12.58 -25.48
CA HIS A 84 -14.62 13.92 -25.78
C HIS A 84 -13.56 15.03 -25.73
N HIS A 85 -12.42 14.80 -25.06
CA HIS A 85 -11.38 15.82 -24.89
C HIS A 85 -10.00 15.40 -25.41
N GLY A 86 -9.85 14.23 -26.02
CA GLY A 86 -8.57 13.75 -26.58
C GLY A 86 -7.49 13.53 -25.52
N ILE A 87 -7.90 13.15 -24.30
CA ILE A 87 -7.01 12.93 -23.16
C ILE A 87 -6.52 11.48 -23.15
N LYS A 88 -5.21 11.24 -23.05
CA LYS A 88 -4.67 9.88 -22.97
C LYS A 88 -4.93 9.26 -21.59
N ILE A 89 -5.08 7.94 -21.52
CA ILE A 89 -5.21 7.19 -20.26
C ILE A 89 -4.04 6.23 -20.10
N LEU A 90 -3.31 6.31 -18.99
CA LEU A 90 -2.28 5.32 -18.64
C LEU A 90 -2.61 4.69 -17.27
N ILE A 91 -2.66 3.37 -17.23
CA ILE A 91 -2.91 2.60 -16.01
C ILE A 91 -1.72 1.66 -15.76
N GLY A 92 -1.02 1.87 -14.65
CA GLY A 92 0.02 0.96 -14.15
C GLY A 92 -0.54 -0.20 -13.33
N SER A 93 0.21 -1.30 -13.25
CA SER A 93 -0.06 -2.43 -12.34
C SER A 93 -1.52 -2.88 -12.32
N ALA A 94 -2.15 -2.99 -13.49
CA ALA A 94 -3.60 -3.14 -13.62
C ALA A 94 -4.17 -4.27 -12.74
N GLY A 95 -5.29 -4.00 -12.05
CA GLY A 95 -6.11 -4.99 -11.37
C GLY A 95 -5.59 -5.51 -10.02
N GLY A 96 -4.47 -5.03 -9.49
CA GLY A 96 -3.93 -5.44 -8.20
C GLY A 96 -2.46 -5.85 -8.29
N SER A 97 -2.19 -7.14 -8.52
CA SER A 97 -0.80 -7.62 -8.61
C SER A 97 -0.19 -7.46 -10.01
N GLY A 98 -0.96 -7.00 -11.00
CA GLY A 98 -0.45 -6.66 -12.33
C GLY A 98 0.01 -7.84 -13.19
N SER A 99 -0.49 -9.06 -12.93
CA SER A 99 -0.23 -10.19 -13.84
C SER A 99 -0.97 -10.02 -15.17
N ASN A 100 -0.58 -10.78 -16.20
CA ASN A 100 -1.21 -10.74 -17.53
C ASN A 100 -2.72 -10.94 -17.47
N ARG A 101 -3.19 -11.86 -16.61
CA ARG A 101 -4.62 -12.08 -16.38
C ARG A 101 -5.34 -10.83 -15.87
N HIS A 102 -4.68 -10.02 -15.04
CA HIS A 102 -5.27 -8.77 -14.56
C HIS A 102 -5.32 -7.71 -15.67
N VAL A 103 -4.27 -7.61 -16.50
CA VAL A 103 -4.23 -6.73 -17.68
C VAL A 103 -5.37 -7.06 -18.63
N ASP A 104 -5.57 -8.34 -18.93
CA ASP A 104 -6.66 -8.80 -19.80
C ASP A 104 -8.04 -8.53 -19.17
N ALA A 105 -8.20 -8.77 -17.87
CA ALA A 105 -9.46 -8.52 -17.17
C ALA A 105 -9.85 -7.04 -17.18
N ILE A 106 -8.91 -6.12 -16.92
CA ILE A 106 -9.17 -4.68 -16.98
C ILE A 106 -9.42 -4.22 -18.42
N SER A 107 -8.67 -4.77 -19.40
CA SER A 107 -8.90 -4.47 -20.81
C SER A 107 -10.31 -4.88 -21.26
N SER A 108 -10.80 -6.06 -20.83
CA SER A 108 -12.17 -6.51 -21.08
C SER A 108 -13.23 -5.57 -20.47
N VAL A 109 -12.99 -5.03 -19.28
CA VAL A 109 -13.91 -4.04 -18.69
C VAL A 109 -13.98 -2.77 -19.55
N ILE A 110 -12.84 -2.30 -20.07
CA ILE A 110 -12.78 -1.12 -20.94
C ILE A 110 -13.51 -1.40 -22.26
N GLU A 111 -13.26 -2.56 -22.89
CA GLU A 111 -13.92 -2.99 -24.12
C GLU A 111 -15.45 -3.04 -23.98
N ASP A 112 -15.95 -3.63 -22.89
CA ASP A 112 -17.38 -3.67 -22.56
C ASP A 112 -17.99 -2.27 -22.44
N ILE A 113 -17.29 -1.34 -21.79
CA ILE A 113 -17.76 0.05 -21.66
C ILE A 113 -17.77 0.72 -23.03
N CYS A 114 -16.72 0.55 -23.83
CA CYS A 114 -16.64 1.13 -25.17
C CYS A 114 -17.77 0.63 -26.07
N GLN A 115 -18.10 -0.67 -26.01
CA GLN A 115 -19.22 -1.23 -26.76
C GLN A 115 -20.58 -0.65 -26.31
N LYS A 116 -20.78 -0.44 -25.00
CA LYS A 116 -22.02 0.11 -24.44
C LYS A 116 -22.21 1.60 -24.72
N GLU A 117 -21.13 2.37 -24.65
CA GLU A 117 -21.17 3.84 -24.76
C GLU A 117 -20.87 4.34 -26.20
N GLY A 118 -20.47 3.45 -27.10
CA GLY A 118 -20.18 3.76 -28.51
C GLY A 118 -18.84 4.43 -28.75
N TYR A 119 -17.86 4.21 -27.87
CA TYR A 119 -16.51 4.74 -28.00
C TYR A 119 -15.63 3.85 -28.86
N SER A 120 -14.62 4.44 -29.50
CA SER A 120 -13.58 3.74 -30.27
C SER A 120 -12.22 4.27 -29.83
N PHE A 121 -11.30 3.38 -29.48
CA PHE A 121 -9.96 3.73 -28.99
C PHE A 121 -8.89 2.78 -29.51
N LYS A 122 -7.66 3.28 -29.63
CA LYS A 122 -6.45 2.47 -29.75
C LYS A 122 -5.94 2.14 -28.35
N LEU A 123 -6.01 0.87 -27.98
CA LEU A 123 -5.55 0.34 -26.68
C LEU A 123 -4.23 -0.42 -26.86
N ALA A 124 -3.27 -0.14 -25.97
CA ALA A 124 -2.05 -0.91 -25.82
C ALA A 124 -2.03 -1.62 -24.45
N ALA A 125 -1.78 -2.93 -24.45
CA ALA A 125 -1.62 -3.75 -23.27
C ALA A 125 -0.15 -4.20 -23.13
N ILE A 126 0.50 -3.85 -22.02
CA ILE A 126 1.89 -4.19 -21.72
C ILE A 126 1.90 -5.27 -20.63
N TYR A 127 2.57 -6.39 -20.88
CA TYR A 127 2.53 -7.59 -20.04
C TYR A 127 3.80 -7.75 -19.20
N ALA A 128 3.64 -8.23 -17.96
CA ALA A 128 4.70 -8.23 -16.93
C ALA A 128 4.98 -9.60 -16.29
N ASN A 129 4.29 -10.66 -16.72
CA ASN A 129 4.66 -12.01 -16.29
C ASN A 129 6.04 -12.40 -16.84
N VAL A 130 6.81 -13.11 -16.01
CA VAL A 130 8.12 -13.66 -16.38
C VAL A 130 8.05 -15.18 -16.36
N ASP A 131 8.60 -15.82 -17.39
CA ASP A 131 8.71 -17.27 -17.45
C ASP A 131 9.72 -17.78 -16.40
N GLY A 132 9.36 -18.82 -15.66
CA GLY A 132 10.23 -19.44 -14.66
C GLY A 132 11.56 -19.92 -15.23
N ALA A 133 11.61 -20.36 -16.50
CA ALA A 133 12.86 -20.74 -17.16
C ALA A 133 13.84 -19.55 -17.24
N VAL A 134 13.35 -18.36 -17.60
CA VAL A 134 14.17 -17.13 -17.65
C VAL A 134 14.71 -16.79 -16.27
N VAL A 135 13.88 -16.92 -15.23
CA VAL A 135 14.30 -16.67 -13.84
C VAL A 135 15.39 -17.66 -13.43
N LYS A 136 15.22 -18.97 -13.69
CA LYS A 136 16.20 -20.01 -13.36
C LYS A 136 17.53 -19.80 -14.09
N ASP A 137 17.50 -19.40 -15.36
CA ASP A 137 18.72 -19.08 -16.10
C ASP A 137 19.45 -17.87 -15.49
N LYS A 138 18.72 -16.85 -15.02
CA LYS A 138 19.30 -15.70 -14.30
C LYS A 138 19.83 -16.07 -12.91
N ILE A 139 19.20 -17.01 -12.20
CA ILE A 139 19.73 -17.58 -10.94
C ILE A 139 21.09 -18.24 -11.20
N ARG A 140 21.17 -19.16 -12.17
CA ARG A 140 22.41 -19.87 -12.53
C ARG A 140 23.53 -18.93 -12.97
N ALA A 141 23.16 -17.82 -13.60
CA ALA A 141 24.10 -16.78 -14.02
C ALA A 141 24.51 -15.81 -12.89
N GLY A 142 24.02 -15.98 -11.66
CA GLY A 142 24.29 -15.07 -10.54
C GLY A 142 23.70 -13.66 -10.73
N LYS A 143 22.65 -13.53 -11.55
CA LYS A 143 21.98 -12.26 -11.90
C LYS A 143 20.67 -12.02 -11.12
N VAL A 144 20.49 -12.72 -9.99
CA VAL A 144 19.35 -12.57 -9.09
C VAL A 144 19.87 -12.36 -7.68
N GLN A 145 19.33 -11.36 -6.98
CA GLN A 145 19.71 -11.03 -5.60
C GLN A 145 18.47 -10.72 -4.73
N PRO A 146 18.54 -10.89 -3.41
CA PRO A 146 17.48 -10.53 -2.47
C PRO A 146 17.04 -9.07 -2.59
N CYS A 147 15.73 -8.81 -2.47
CA CYS A 147 15.19 -7.46 -2.33
C CYS A 147 14.77 -7.21 -0.88
N GLY A 148 15.69 -6.74 -0.03
CA GLY A 148 15.44 -6.59 1.40
C GLY A 148 15.82 -7.85 2.19
N PRO A 149 15.21 -8.10 3.37
CA PRO A 149 15.67 -9.13 4.31
C PRO A 149 15.14 -10.54 3.98
N VAL A 150 15.29 -10.97 2.73
CA VAL A 150 14.94 -12.32 2.25
C VAL A 150 16.19 -13.13 1.90
N GLU A 151 16.05 -14.46 1.89
CA GLU A 151 17.14 -15.38 1.53
C GLU A 151 17.40 -15.37 0.01
N MET A 152 18.46 -16.05 -0.44
CA MET A 152 18.74 -16.19 -1.87
C MET A 152 17.67 -17.05 -2.55
N LEU A 153 17.21 -16.64 -3.73
CA LEU A 153 16.20 -17.39 -4.49
C LEU A 153 16.74 -18.73 -4.98
N GLU A 154 16.00 -19.80 -4.69
CA GLU A 154 16.28 -21.14 -5.22
C GLU A 154 15.39 -21.50 -6.42
N GLU A 155 15.89 -22.34 -7.34
CA GLU A 155 15.11 -22.82 -8.48
C GLU A 155 13.83 -23.55 -8.06
N ALA A 156 13.86 -24.26 -6.94
CA ALA A 156 12.70 -24.96 -6.40
C ALA A 156 11.57 -24.00 -5.96
N GLU A 157 11.90 -22.79 -5.49
CA GLU A 157 10.91 -21.76 -5.17
C GLU A 157 10.27 -21.17 -6.43
N VAL A 158 11.05 -21.08 -7.52
CA VAL A 158 10.53 -20.69 -8.84
C VAL A 158 9.54 -21.72 -9.36
N ASP A 159 9.84 -23.01 -9.21
CA ASP A 159 8.97 -24.09 -9.66
C ASP A 159 7.66 -24.17 -8.86
N ARG A 160 7.67 -23.77 -7.58
CA ARG A 160 6.47 -23.72 -6.71
C ARG A 160 5.63 -22.45 -6.88
N ALA A 161 6.14 -21.42 -7.55
CA ALA A 161 5.42 -20.16 -7.71
C ALA A 161 4.22 -20.33 -8.66
N THR A 162 3.03 -19.92 -8.24
CA THR A 162 1.82 -19.98 -9.10
C THR A 162 1.83 -18.89 -10.17
N ALA A 163 2.50 -17.78 -9.90
CA ALA A 163 2.73 -16.69 -10.84
C ALA A 163 3.99 -15.92 -10.45
N ILE A 164 4.71 -15.43 -11.46
CA ILE A 164 5.86 -14.56 -11.30
C ILE A 164 5.62 -13.32 -12.15
N VAL A 165 5.68 -12.15 -11.52
CA VAL A 165 5.57 -10.85 -12.17
C VAL A 165 6.82 -10.02 -11.89
N ALA A 166 7.17 -9.13 -12.80
CA ALA A 166 8.28 -8.21 -12.62
C ALA A 166 7.80 -6.76 -12.63
N GLN A 167 8.26 -5.95 -11.68
CA GLN A 167 8.01 -4.51 -11.67
C GLN A 167 8.82 -3.81 -12.77
N MET A 168 8.19 -3.58 -13.92
CA MET A 168 8.81 -2.85 -15.04
C MET A 168 8.96 -1.35 -14.74
N GLY A 169 9.93 -0.71 -15.41
CA GLY A 169 10.16 0.73 -15.33
C GLY A 169 9.33 1.55 -16.33
N ALA A 170 9.78 2.78 -16.59
CA ALA A 170 9.10 3.74 -17.47
C ALA A 170 9.29 3.43 -18.97
N GLU A 171 10.32 2.66 -19.30
CA GLU A 171 10.77 2.35 -20.65
C GLU A 171 9.70 1.73 -21.56
N PRO A 172 8.97 0.67 -21.17
CA PRO A 172 7.94 0.08 -22.03
C PRO A 172 6.78 1.05 -22.33
N TYR A 173 6.42 1.91 -21.37
CA TYR A 173 5.40 2.95 -21.58
C TYR A 173 5.88 4.00 -22.59
N MET A 174 7.13 4.47 -22.47
CA MET A 174 7.72 5.43 -23.41
C MET A 174 7.83 4.87 -24.82
N ALA A 175 8.26 3.61 -24.96
CA ALA A 175 8.31 2.95 -26.26
C ALA A 175 6.91 2.82 -26.86
N THR A 176 5.92 2.42 -26.07
CA THR A 176 4.52 2.31 -26.51
C THR A 176 3.96 3.66 -26.98
N LEU A 177 4.22 4.74 -26.24
CA LEU A 177 3.82 6.10 -26.64
C LEU A 177 4.47 6.52 -27.97
N ARG A 178 5.77 6.23 -28.14
CA ARG A 178 6.53 6.57 -29.35
C ARG A 178 6.09 5.78 -30.58
N ASP A 179 5.97 4.46 -30.42
CA ASP A 179 5.89 3.53 -31.55
C ASP A 179 4.44 3.29 -31.98
N ALA A 180 3.48 3.42 -31.05
CA ALA A 180 2.07 3.15 -31.31
C ALA A 180 1.14 4.36 -31.09
N ASP A 181 1.55 5.38 -30.33
CA ASP A 181 0.70 6.53 -29.98
C ASP A 181 -0.76 6.15 -29.59
N PRO A 182 -0.97 5.23 -28.63
CA PRO A 182 -2.32 4.78 -28.26
C PRO A 182 -3.09 5.84 -27.48
N ASP A 183 -4.42 5.71 -27.45
CA ASP A 183 -5.30 6.49 -26.59
C ASP A 183 -5.25 5.99 -25.14
N ILE A 184 -5.11 4.67 -24.96
CA ILE A 184 -5.13 3.99 -23.68
C ILE A 184 -3.94 3.03 -23.58
N ILE A 185 -3.19 3.09 -22.47
CA ILE A 185 -2.17 2.10 -22.11
C ILE A 185 -2.57 1.42 -20.80
N ILE A 186 -2.64 0.09 -20.82
CA ILE A 186 -2.83 -0.76 -19.63
C ILE A 186 -1.55 -1.57 -19.45
N GLY A 187 -0.80 -1.27 -18.39
CA GLY A 187 0.39 -2.05 -18.04
C GLY A 187 0.14 -3.02 -16.91
N GLY A 188 0.82 -4.16 -16.99
CA GLY A 188 0.98 -5.10 -15.89
C GLY A 188 1.83 -4.52 -14.76
N ARG A 189 2.37 -5.40 -13.93
CA ARG A 189 3.09 -5.04 -12.71
C ARG A 189 4.22 -4.05 -13.04
N SER A 190 4.13 -2.88 -12.44
CA SER A 190 5.03 -1.77 -12.69
C SER A 190 5.63 -1.29 -11.38
N TYR A 191 6.75 -0.60 -11.46
CA TYR A 191 7.13 0.31 -10.39
C TYR A 191 6.11 1.45 -10.36
N ASP A 192 5.46 1.67 -9.22
CA ASP A 192 4.25 2.51 -9.13
C ASP A 192 4.38 3.93 -9.77
N PRO A 193 5.53 4.64 -9.68
CA PRO A 193 5.72 5.91 -10.39
C PRO A 193 5.90 5.81 -11.91
N ALA A 194 6.15 4.63 -12.46
CA ALA A 194 6.59 4.42 -13.85
C ALA A 194 5.67 5.02 -14.92
N PRO A 195 4.33 4.87 -14.89
CA PRO A 195 3.48 5.46 -15.92
C PRO A 195 3.53 7.00 -15.89
N PHE A 196 3.68 7.61 -14.71
CA PHE A 196 3.84 9.06 -14.54
C PHE A 196 5.18 9.53 -15.07
N ALA A 197 6.25 8.83 -14.69
CA ALA A 197 7.60 9.15 -15.10
C ALA A 197 7.75 9.01 -16.62
N ALA A 198 7.21 7.92 -17.19
CA ALA A 198 7.23 7.65 -18.63
C ALA A 198 6.58 8.76 -19.44
N PHE A 199 5.33 9.12 -19.11
CA PHE A 199 4.61 10.17 -19.83
C PHE A 199 5.35 11.51 -19.75
N SER A 200 5.88 11.83 -18.56
CA SER A 200 6.59 13.09 -18.33
C SER A 200 7.92 13.16 -19.08
N ILE A 201 8.76 12.11 -19.00
CA ILE A 201 10.05 12.02 -19.68
C ILE A 201 9.87 12.01 -21.20
N PHE A 202 8.86 11.29 -21.70
CA PHE A 202 8.49 11.30 -23.12
C PHE A 202 8.22 12.71 -23.65
N HIS A 203 7.66 13.59 -22.81
CA HIS A 203 7.40 14.99 -23.11
C HIS A 203 8.52 15.96 -22.68
N GLY A 204 9.70 15.47 -22.32
CA GLY A 204 10.90 16.29 -22.07
C GLY A 204 11.08 16.82 -20.65
N VAL A 205 10.34 16.29 -19.66
CA VAL A 205 10.60 16.54 -18.23
C VAL A 205 11.84 15.76 -17.79
N GLU A 206 12.67 16.35 -16.91
CA GLU A 206 13.87 15.68 -16.43
C GLU A 206 13.54 14.46 -15.56
N PRO A 207 14.30 13.35 -15.66
CA PRO A 207 13.99 12.11 -14.97
C PRO A 207 13.77 12.26 -13.46
N ALA A 208 14.61 13.03 -12.76
CA ALA A 208 14.48 13.22 -11.32
C ALA A 208 13.15 13.88 -10.93
N THR A 209 12.74 14.91 -11.68
CA THR A 209 11.44 15.60 -11.53
C THR A 209 10.29 14.64 -11.81
N ALA A 210 10.38 13.89 -12.90
CA ALA A 210 9.34 12.95 -13.34
C ALA A 210 9.12 11.82 -12.32
N TRP A 211 10.20 11.21 -11.82
CA TRP A 211 10.15 10.17 -10.80
C TRP A 211 9.64 10.69 -9.46
N HIS A 212 10.06 11.88 -9.02
CA HIS A 212 9.58 12.48 -7.78
C HIS A 212 8.10 12.84 -7.84
N CYS A 213 7.64 13.43 -8.95
CA CYS A 213 6.22 13.67 -9.19
C CYS A 213 5.43 12.35 -9.17
N GLY A 214 5.91 11.33 -9.89
CA GLY A 214 5.28 10.02 -9.93
C GLY A 214 5.14 9.38 -8.55
N LYS A 215 6.19 9.44 -7.72
CA LYS A 215 6.17 8.92 -6.34
C LYS A 215 5.05 9.52 -5.47
N ILE A 216 4.71 10.77 -5.69
CA ILE A 216 3.62 11.42 -4.95
C ILE A 216 2.27 11.13 -5.62
N MET A 217 2.22 11.22 -6.94
CA MET A 217 1.00 11.07 -7.73
C MET A 217 0.48 9.63 -7.82
N GLU A 218 1.30 8.61 -7.60
CA GLU A 218 0.86 7.20 -7.51
C GLU A 218 -0.22 7.02 -6.43
N CYS A 219 -0.17 7.82 -5.37
CA CYS A 219 -1.16 7.84 -4.29
C CYS A 219 -2.22 8.95 -4.44
N GLY A 220 -2.29 9.62 -5.59
CA GLY A 220 -3.23 10.71 -5.88
C GLY A 220 -3.23 11.81 -4.83
N GLY A 221 -4.42 12.19 -4.36
CA GLY A 221 -4.64 13.28 -3.40
C GLY A 221 -4.33 12.97 -1.93
N MET A 222 -3.66 11.84 -1.64
CA MET A 222 -3.39 11.45 -0.24
C MET A 222 -2.44 12.40 0.50
N CYS A 223 -1.67 13.23 -0.22
CA CYS A 223 -0.80 14.25 0.35
C CYS A 223 -1.53 15.58 0.66
N ALA A 224 -2.81 15.73 0.32
CA ALA A 224 -3.59 16.93 0.62
C ALA A 224 -4.05 17.00 2.08
N VAL A 225 -4.44 18.20 2.52
CA VAL A 225 -5.02 18.49 3.83
C VAL A 225 -6.36 19.22 3.64
N PRO A 226 -7.50 18.63 4.09
CA PRO A 226 -7.65 17.24 4.52
C PRO A 226 -7.30 16.24 3.41
N LYS A 227 -7.08 14.97 3.79
CA LYS A 227 -6.69 13.91 2.84
C LYS A 227 -7.73 13.78 1.72
N GLY A 228 -7.28 13.97 0.49
CA GLY A 228 -8.10 13.95 -0.72
C GLY A 228 -7.92 12.70 -1.57
N ARG A 229 -8.43 12.76 -2.82
CA ARG A 229 -8.28 11.69 -3.82
C ARG A 229 -7.80 12.20 -5.17
N THR A 230 -8.47 13.21 -5.72
CA THR A 230 -8.20 13.71 -7.07
C THR A 230 -7.17 14.83 -7.02
N MET A 231 -6.06 14.66 -7.74
CA MET A 231 -4.93 15.57 -7.75
C MET A 231 -4.53 15.89 -9.20
N LEU A 232 -4.17 17.15 -9.45
CA LEU A 232 -3.53 17.57 -10.69
C LEU A 232 -2.04 17.81 -10.42
N ALA A 233 -1.19 17.23 -11.25
CA ALA A 233 0.21 17.61 -11.35
C ALA A 233 0.45 18.43 -12.63
N THR A 234 1.11 19.58 -12.48
CA THR A 234 1.64 20.35 -13.61
C THR A 234 3.16 20.29 -13.55
N LEU A 235 3.77 19.54 -14.47
CA LEU A 235 5.21 19.36 -14.53
C LEU A 235 5.82 20.37 -15.51
N HIS A 236 6.92 20.95 -15.08
CA HIS A 236 7.88 21.68 -15.89
C HIS A 236 9.15 20.82 -16.05
N ARG A 237 10.17 21.36 -16.72
CA ARG A 237 11.43 20.64 -16.94
C ARG A 237 12.09 20.12 -15.64
N ASP A 238 12.22 20.97 -14.62
CA ASP A 238 13.01 20.74 -13.39
C ASP A 238 12.18 20.84 -12.09
N SER A 239 10.87 21.00 -12.22
CA SER A 239 9.94 21.24 -11.11
C SER A 239 8.52 20.78 -11.44
N PHE A 240 7.68 20.59 -10.43
CA PHE A 240 6.26 20.29 -10.63
C PHE A 240 5.40 20.90 -9.53
N ASP A 241 4.14 21.19 -9.89
CA ASP A 241 3.13 21.77 -9.02
C ASP A 241 2.03 20.75 -8.75
N LEU A 242 1.63 20.62 -7.48
CA LEU A 242 0.53 19.77 -7.05
C LEU A 242 -0.64 20.62 -6.59
N LEU A 243 -1.80 20.41 -7.22
CA LEU A 243 -3.05 21.09 -6.89
C LEU A 243 -4.15 20.04 -6.64
N PRO A 244 -4.70 19.93 -5.41
CA PRO A 244 -5.84 19.05 -5.17
C PRO A 244 -7.07 19.61 -5.89
N MET A 245 -7.88 18.74 -6.48
CA MET A 245 -9.03 19.21 -7.23
C MET A 245 -10.14 19.71 -6.31
N SER A 246 -10.40 19.08 -5.15
CA SER A 246 -11.40 19.59 -4.18
C SER A 246 -11.07 21.00 -3.70
N LEU A 247 -12.04 21.92 -3.75
CA LEU A 247 -11.86 23.29 -3.27
C LEU A 247 -11.72 23.38 -1.75
N GLU A 248 -12.04 22.32 -1.02
CA GLU A 248 -11.90 22.21 0.43
C GLU A 248 -10.51 21.72 0.86
N GLU A 249 -9.68 21.30 -0.11
CA GLU A 249 -8.36 20.72 0.09
C GLU A 249 -7.25 21.68 -0.34
N ARG A 250 -6.09 21.55 0.31
CA ARG A 250 -4.82 22.19 -0.07
C ARG A 250 -3.64 21.26 0.15
N CYS A 251 -2.58 21.45 -0.62
CA CYS A 251 -1.27 20.91 -0.31
C CYS A 251 -0.53 21.89 0.62
N THR A 252 0.26 21.36 1.56
CA THR A 252 1.21 22.16 2.33
C THR A 252 2.62 21.63 2.12
N LYS A 253 3.64 22.45 2.38
CA LYS A 253 5.04 22.00 2.33
C LYS A 253 5.23 20.71 3.12
N LEU A 254 4.70 20.68 4.34
CA LEU A 254 4.82 19.56 5.26
C LEU A 254 4.08 18.32 4.75
N SER A 255 2.86 18.47 4.24
CA SER A 255 2.05 17.31 3.83
C SER A 255 2.61 16.61 2.60
N VAL A 256 3.15 17.38 1.64
CA VAL A 256 3.79 16.85 0.44
C VAL A 256 5.14 16.20 0.78
N ALA A 257 5.98 16.84 1.61
CA ALA A 257 7.22 16.25 2.08
C ALA A 257 7.00 14.96 2.88
N ALA A 258 6.02 14.93 3.79
CA ALA A 258 5.67 13.76 4.59
C ALA A 258 5.17 12.57 3.75
N HIS A 259 4.48 12.85 2.64
CA HIS A 259 4.01 11.81 1.74
C HIS A 259 5.14 11.16 0.94
N THR A 260 6.25 11.88 0.73
CA THR A 260 7.43 11.32 0.07
C THR A 260 8.05 10.16 0.88
N LEU A 261 7.88 10.15 2.20
CA LEU A 261 8.37 9.12 3.14
C LEU A 261 7.49 7.86 3.21
N TYR A 262 6.28 7.96 2.67
CA TYR A 262 5.22 6.98 2.86
C TYR A 262 5.59 5.65 2.20
N GLU A 263 5.52 4.55 2.97
CA GLU A 263 5.76 3.17 2.53
C GLU A 263 7.15 2.90 1.94
N LYS A 264 8.18 3.66 2.36
CA LYS A 264 9.57 3.46 1.93
C LYS A 264 10.46 3.11 3.09
N THR A 265 11.45 2.25 2.87
CA THR A 265 12.47 1.87 3.85
C THR A 265 13.27 3.09 4.32
N ARG A 266 13.55 4.01 3.39
CA ARG A 266 14.25 5.27 3.63
C ARG A 266 13.47 6.47 3.08
N PRO A 267 13.54 7.63 3.75
CA PRO A 267 12.83 8.83 3.31
C PRO A 267 13.53 9.60 2.19
N ASP A 268 14.85 9.51 2.12
CA ASP A 268 15.73 10.35 1.31
C ASP A 268 16.12 9.71 -0.02
N LEU A 269 15.90 8.40 -0.14
CA LEU A 269 16.63 7.61 -1.11
C LEU A 269 15.84 6.38 -1.58
N LEU A 270 15.24 6.49 -2.76
CA LEU A 270 14.24 5.56 -3.27
C LEU A 270 14.78 4.77 -4.47
N PRO A 271 15.10 3.48 -4.32
CA PRO A 271 15.49 2.63 -5.44
C PRO A 271 14.28 2.30 -6.33
N GLY A 272 14.54 2.18 -7.62
CA GLY A 272 13.60 1.72 -8.64
C GLY A 272 14.32 1.14 -9.85
N PRO A 273 13.58 0.69 -10.88
CA PRO A 273 14.21 0.20 -12.11
C PRO A 273 15.09 1.26 -12.77
N GLY A 274 16.33 0.90 -13.09
CA GLY A 274 17.29 1.74 -13.81
C GLY A 274 17.92 2.89 -13.02
N GLY A 275 17.62 3.04 -11.73
CA GLY A 275 18.29 4.03 -10.90
C GLY A 275 17.70 4.23 -9.51
N ARG A 276 18.17 5.29 -8.86
CA ARG A 276 17.81 5.66 -7.50
C ARG A 276 17.47 7.15 -7.45
N LEU A 277 16.29 7.46 -6.92
CA LEU A 277 15.85 8.83 -6.70
C LEU A 277 16.39 9.33 -5.35
N HIS A 278 17.12 10.44 -5.40
CA HIS A 278 17.68 11.13 -4.24
C HIS A 278 16.88 12.40 -3.95
N LEU A 279 16.44 12.52 -2.70
CA LEU A 279 15.48 13.54 -2.26
C LEU A 279 16.05 14.50 -1.21
N ALA A 280 17.31 14.32 -0.80
CA ALA A 280 17.96 15.18 0.19
C ALA A 280 18.00 16.67 -0.25
N GLY A 281 18.11 16.93 -1.55
CA GLY A 281 18.07 18.29 -2.12
C GLY A 281 16.67 18.81 -2.45
N ALA A 282 15.61 18.03 -2.17
CA ALA A 282 14.25 18.41 -2.53
C ALA A 282 13.74 19.58 -1.69
N THR A 283 13.11 20.54 -2.36
CA THR A 283 12.49 21.72 -1.76
C THR A 283 11.00 21.75 -2.10
N TYR A 284 10.22 22.33 -1.20
CA TYR A 284 8.77 22.37 -1.26
C TYR A 284 8.32 23.80 -0.93
N GLU A 285 7.59 24.43 -1.86
CA GLU A 285 7.22 25.84 -1.84
C GLU A 285 5.70 25.95 -1.99
N GLU A 286 5.01 26.53 -1.02
CA GLU A 286 3.58 26.84 -1.14
C GLU A 286 3.38 28.02 -2.10
N LEU A 287 2.51 27.85 -3.08
CA LEU A 287 2.25 28.87 -4.10
C LEU A 287 1.22 29.89 -3.61
N GLY A 288 1.18 31.05 -4.28
CA GLY A 288 0.35 32.20 -3.89
C GLY A 288 -1.17 31.97 -3.97
N ASP A 289 -1.63 30.83 -4.49
CA ASP A 289 -3.05 30.46 -4.51
C ASP A 289 -3.54 29.86 -3.17
N GLY A 290 -2.63 29.62 -2.22
CA GLY A 290 -2.91 29.04 -0.90
C GLY A 290 -3.35 27.58 -0.94
N ARG A 291 -3.22 26.90 -2.09
CA ARG A 291 -3.67 25.51 -2.29
C ARG A 291 -2.63 24.61 -2.94
N SER A 292 -1.72 25.17 -3.71
CA SER A 292 -0.73 24.43 -4.48
C SER A 292 0.64 24.42 -3.81
N VAL A 293 1.40 23.35 -4.06
CA VAL A 293 2.81 23.25 -3.65
C VAL A 293 3.65 22.92 -4.87
N ARG A 294 4.72 23.69 -5.05
CA ARG A 294 5.78 23.43 -6.03
C ARG A 294 6.90 22.61 -5.39
N VAL A 295 7.39 21.63 -6.12
CA VAL A 295 8.47 20.73 -5.69
C VAL A 295 9.59 20.74 -6.72
N ARG A 296 10.85 20.79 -6.27
CA ARG A 296 12.05 20.79 -7.12
C ARG A 296 13.30 20.29 -6.37
N GLY A 297 14.39 20.02 -7.08
CA GLY A 297 15.71 19.75 -6.47
C GLY A 297 16.00 18.28 -6.15
N ALA A 298 15.16 17.35 -6.62
CA ALA A 298 15.51 15.92 -6.61
C ALA A 298 16.62 15.64 -7.64
N SER A 299 17.40 14.59 -7.41
CA SER A 299 18.36 14.06 -8.38
C SER A 299 18.15 12.57 -8.61
N PHE A 300 18.55 12.06 -9.78
CA PHE A 300 18.37 10.66 -10.14
C PHE A 300 19.72 10.08 -10.57
N GLU A 301 20.17 9.07 -9.84
CA GLU A 301 21.42 8.36 -10.10
C GLU A 301 21.10 7.06 -10.85
N ARG A 302 21.71 6.87 -12.02
CA ARG A 302 21.56 5.62 -12.76
C ARG A 302 22.43 4.51 -12.15
N ASN A 303 21.91 3.29 -12.15
CA ASN A 303 22.63 2.09 -11.74
C ASN A 303 22.35 0.95 -12.73
N GLU A 304 22.86 -0.24 -12.44
CA GLU A 304 22.51 -1.45 -13.19
C GLU A 304 20.99 -1.64 -13.24
N TYR A 305 20.47 -1.96 -14.41
CA TYR A 305 19.03 -2.10 -14.60
C TYR A 305 18.54 -3.44 -14.04
N THR A 306 17.92 -3.37 -12.86
CA THR A 306 17.25 -4.50 -12.23
C THR A 306 15.76 -4.27 -12.15
N VAL A 307 14.99 -5.35 -12.24
CA VAL A 307 13.55 -5.36 -11.99
C VAL A 307 13.25 -6.21 -10.77
N LYS A 308 12.24 -5.80 -10.00
CA LYS A 308 11.82 -6.56 -8.83
C LYS A 308 10.84 -7.65 -9.24
N LEU A 309 11.24 -8.90 -9.05
CA LEU A 309 10.41 -10.08 -9.17
C LEU A 309 9.56 -10.25 -7.91
N GLU A 310 8.26 -10.47 -8.11
CA GLU A 310 7.31 -10.84 -7.06
C GLU A 310 6.61 -12.14 -7.48
N GLY A 311 6.55 -13.10 -6.55
CA GLY A 311 5.96 -14.42 -6.80
C GLY A 311 5.26 -14.97 -5.56
N ALA A 312 4.20 -15.73 -5.78
CA ALA A 312 3.38 -16.32 -4.73
C ALA A 312 3.40 -17.85 -4.82
N GLU A 313 3.49 -18.51 -3.67
CA GLU A 313 3.42 -19.97 -3.51
C GLU A 313 2.20 -20.31 -2.66
N MET A 314 1.42 -21.31 -3.09
CA MET A 314 0.30 -21.83 -2.31
C MET A 314 0.82 -22.78 -1.23
N LEU A 315 0.37 -22.59 0.00
CA LEU A 315 0.79 -23.37 1.17
C LEU A 315 -0.23 -24.43 1.59
N GLY A 316 -1.47 -24.34 1.11
CA GLY A 316 -2.57 -25.20 1.52
C GLY A 316 -3.87 -24.41 1.60
N TYR A 317 -4.78 -24.88 2.44
CA TYR A 317 -6.10 -24.30 2.68
C TYR A 317 -6.23 -23.85 4.13
N ARG A 318 -7.03 -22.80 4.35
CA ARG A 318 -7.19 -22.14 5.65
C ARG A 318 -8.64 -22.18 6.12
N THR A 319 -8.81 -22.49 7.39
CA THR A 319 -10.07 -22.34 8.12
C THR A 319 -9.83 -21.63 9.43
N THR A 320 -10.71 -20.70 9.78
CA THR A 320 -10.61 -19.95 11.04
C THR A 320 -11.86 -20.10 11.87
N PHE A 321 -11.74 -19.91 13.17
CA PHE A 321 -12.87 -19.70 14.08
C PHE A 321 -12.48 -18.65 15.13
N ILE A 322 -13.45 -17.94 15.70
CA ILE A 322 -13.22 -16.91 16.70
C ILE A 322 -14.28 -16.93 17.80
N GLY A 323 -13.89 -16.58 19.01
CA GLY A 323 -14.79 -16.47 20.16
C GLY A 323 -14.17 -15.79 21.37
N GLY A 324 -15.04 -15.38 22.29
CA GLY A 324 -14.65 -14.72 23.54
C GLY A 324 -14.45 -15.71 24.69
N VAL A 325 -13.50 -15.42 25.58
CA VAL A 325 -13.29 -16.07 26.86
C VAL A 325 -13.41 -15.00 27.95
N ARG A 326 -14.35 -15.20 28.88
CA ARG A 326 -14.67 -14.20 29.93
C ARG A 326 -14.57 -14.76 31.35
N ASP A 327 -14.42 -16.07 31.52
CA ASP A 327 -14.21 -16.64 32.84
C ASP A 327 -12.83 -16.21 33.36
N PRO A 328 -12.73 -15.44 34.45
CA PRO A 328 -11.44 -14.97 34.97
C PRO A 328 -10.50 -16.12 35.35
N ILE A 329 -11.03 -17.28 35.75
CA ILE A 329 -10.22 -18.45 36.09
C ILE A 329 -9.52 -18.98 34.84
N LEU A 330 -10.23 -19.03 33.71
CA LEU A 330 -9.68 -19.47 32.43
C LEU A 330 -8.78 -18.41 31.79
N VAL A 331 -9.15 -17.13 31.86
CA VAL A 331 -8.33 -16.01 31.35
C VAL A 331 -6.93 -16.03 31.96
N ASP A 332 -6.82 -16.27 33.26
CA ASP A 332 -5.55 -16.30 33.98
C ASP A 332 -4.63 -17.49 33.59
N GLN A 333 -5.15 -18.51 32.90
CA GLN A 333 -4.42 -19.72 32.49
C GLN A 333 -4.58 -20.03 30.99
N ILE A 334 -4.93 -19.02 30.18
CA ILE A 334 -5.36 -19.23 28.79
C ILE A 334 -4.30 -19.93 27.93
N ASP A 335 -3.01 -19.69 28.14
CA ASP A 335 -1.95 -20.34 27.35
C ASP A 335 -1.89 -21.83 27.62
N ASP A 336 -1.98 -22.23 28.88
CA ASP A 336 -1.88 -23.63 29.31
C ASP A 336 -3.10 -24.40 28.81
N PHE A 337 -4.28 -23.75 28.85
CA PHE A 337 -5.50 -24.28 28.26
C PHE A 337 -5.39 -24.46 26.74
N LEU A 338 -4.95 -23.43 25.99
CA LEU A 338 -4.83 -23.52 24.54
C LEU A 338 -3.74 -24.49 24.07
N ARG A 339 -2.66 -24.68 24.86
CA ARG A 339 -1.70 -25.77 24.64
C ARG A 339 -2.35 -27.14 24.84
N SER A 340 -3.13 -27.31 25.90
CA SER A 340 -3.86 -28.57 26.15
C SER A 340 -4.88 -28.88 25.03
N VAL A 341 -5.59 -27.86 24.54
CA VAL A 341 -6.49 -27.98 23.39
C VAL A 341 -5.71 -28.40 22.14
N HIS A 342 -4.59 -27.74 21.87
CA HIS A 342 -3.73 -28.08 20.73
C HIS A 342 -3.27 -29.54 20.80
N ASP A 343 -2.74 -29.98 21.94
CA ASP A 343 -2.19 -31.34 22.11
C ASP A 343 -3.29 -32.40 21.95
N TYR A 344 -4.47 -32.16 22.53
CA TYR A 344 -5.62 -33.03 22.34
C TYR A 344 -6.06 -33.12 20.88
N THR A 345 -6.15 -31.98 20.18
CA THR A 345 -6.48 -31.97 18.75
C THR A 345 -5.39 -32.68 17.94
N ALA A 346 -4.11 -32.45 18.22
CA ALA A 346 -3.00 -33.13 17.55
C ALA A 346 -3.09 -34.67 17.71
N ASP A 347 -3.47 -35.17 18.89
CA ASP A 347 -3.66 -36.61 19.10
C ASP A 347 -4.77 -37.22 18.21
N LEU A 348 -5.76 -36.43 17.79
CA LEU A 348 -6.82 -36.85 16.87
C LEU A 348 -6.41 -36.75 15.39
N PHE A 349 -5.45 -35.89 15.05
CA PHE A 349 -5.04 -35.59 13.68
C PHE A 349 -3.53 -35.82 13.48
N PRO A 350 -3.12 -36.96 12.89
CA PRO A 350 -1.71 -37.30 12.70
C PRO A 350 -0.89 -36.23 11.96
N ASP A 351 -1.48 -35.56 10.97
CA ASP A 351 -0.82 -34.50 10.19
C ASP A 351 -0.46 -33.28 11.05
N LEU A 352 -1.35 -32.90 11.97
CA LEU A 352 -1.09 -31.83 12.95
C LEU A 352 -0.05 -32.30 13.98
N LYS A 353 -0.12 -33.55 14.42
CA LYS A 353 0.86 -34.14 15.36
C LYS A 353 2.27 -34.23 14.80
N ALA A 354 2.40 -34.45 13.50
CA ALA A 354 3.70 -34.47 12.82
C ALA A 354 4.42 -33.11 12.90
N GLY A 355 3.70 -32.02 13.20
CA GLY A 355 4.29 -30.69 13.41
C GLY A 355 4.92 -30.12 12.13
N THR A 356 4.38 -30.48 10.96
CA THR A 356 4.88 -30.00 9.67
C THR A 356 4.37 -28.59 9.39
N GLU A 357 5.08 -27.83 8.54
CA GLU A 357 4.58 -26.52 8.07
C GLU A 357 3.31 -26.65 7.21
N GLU A 358 3.02 -27.84 6.67
CA GLU A 358 1.85 -28.10 5.83
C GLU A 358 0.55 -28.23 6.64
N CYS A 359 0.64 -28.56 7.93
CA CYS A 359 -0.52 -28.72 8.81
C CYS A 359 -0.30 -28.04 10.17
N GLN A 360 -0.98 -26.92 10.42
CA GLN A 360 -0.76 -26.07 11.60
C GLN A 360 -2.08 -25.66 12.26
N LEU A 361 -2.06 -25.52 13.59
CA LEU A 361 -3.11 -24.86 14.39
C LEU A 361 -2.47 -23.72 15.19
N ILE A 362 -2.81 -22.49 14.85
CA ILE A 362 -2.21 -21.26 15.39
C ILE A 362 -3.26 -20.50 16.19
N TRP A 363 -2.85 -20.03 17.37
CA TRP A 363 -3.69 -19.22 18.24
C TRP A 363 -3.37 -17.73 18.13
N HIS A 364 -4.42 -16.92 17.97
CA HIS A 364 -4.39 -15.47 18.03
C HIS A 364 -5.23 -14.99 19.21
N VAL A 365 -4.60 -14.42 20.24
CA VAL A 365 -5.26 -14.02 21.49
C VAL A 365 -5.32 -12.50 21.63
N TYR A 366 -6.46 -11.92 21.24
CA TYR A 366 -6.77 -10.49 21.38
C TYR A 366 -7.02 -10.15 22.85
N GLY A 367 -6.58 -8.97 23.28
CA GLY A 367 -6.50 -8.57 24.69
C GLY A 367 -5.19 -9.01 25.37
N LYS A 368 -4.36 -9.78 24.66
CA LYS A 368 -3.02 -10.21 25.08
C LYS A 368 -1.93 -9.71 24.14
N ASN A 369 -1.72 -10.39 23.01
CA ASN A 369 -0.66 -10.08 22.05
C ASN A 369 -0.99 -10.44 20.59
N ALA A 370 -2.27 -10.62 20.23
CA ALA A 370 -2.64 -11.02 18.87
C ALA A 370 -2.08 -10.12 17.76
N VAL A 371 -1.91 -8.81 18.02
CA VAL A 371 -1.49 -7.80 17.03
C VAL A 371 0.03 -7.70 16.90
N MET A 372 0.74 -7.61 18.02
CA MET A 372 2.20 -7.43 18.04
C MET A 372 2.96 -8.76 18.13
N GLY A 373 2.31 -9.87 18.49
CA GLY A 373 2.91 -11.19 18.56
C GLY A 373 4.14 -11.21 19.48
N SER A 374 5.29 -11.60 18.93
CA SER A 374 6.58 -11.61 19.63
C SER A 374 7.19 -10.22 19.84
N LEU A 375 6.68 -9.19 19.16
CA LEU A 375 7.11 -7.80 19.36
C LEU A 375 6.48 -7.19 20.62
N GLU A 376 5.45 -7.81 21.19
CA GLU A 376 4.78 -7.31 22.39
C GLU A 376 5.70 -7.42 23.60
N THR A 377 6.03 -6.28 24.20
CA THR A 377 6.86 -6.18 25.40
C THR A 377 6.04 -5.81 26.63
N GLN A 378 4.86 -5.22 26.43
CA GLN A 378 3.95 -4.96 27.53
C GLN A 378 3.42 -6.30 28.02
N HIS A 379 3.52 -6.52 29.32
CA HIS A 379 3.02 -7.75 29.95
C HIS A 379 1.48 -7.67 30.11
N LEU A 380 0.78 -7.45 29.00
CA LEU A 380 -0.67 -7.59 28.90
C LEU A 380 -0.96 -9.09 28.93
N GLY A 381 -1.32 -9.60 30.11
CA GLY A 381 -1.45 -11.04 30.36
C GLY A 381 -0.91 -11.53 31.70
N GLN A 382 -0.37 -10.66 32.57
CA GLN A 382 -0.31 -10.97 34.00
C GLN A 382 -1.73 -11.05 34.58
N ARG A 383 -1.93 -11.92 35.59
CA ARG A 383 -3.22 -12.15 36.25
C ARG A 383 -3.98 -10.85 36.50
N GLY A 384 -5.24 -10.79 36.03
CA GLY A 384 -6.17 -9.68 36.32
C GLY A 384 -6.19 -8.47 35.38
N ASN A 385 -5.43 -8.44 34.27
CA ASN A 385 -5.37 -7.27 33.38
C ASN A 385 -6.37 -7.26 32.21
N ALA A 386 -7.08 -8.37 31.95
CA ALA A 386 -8.10 -8.45 30.91
C ALA A 386 -9.41 -9.00 31.49
N HIS A 387 -10.53 -8.32 31.23
CA HIS A 387 -11.86 -8.83 31.59
C HIS A 387 -12.37 -9.88 30.60
N GLU A 388 -11.82 -9.89 29.39
CA GLU A 388 -12.23 -10.75 28.29
C GLU A 388 -11.06 -10.89 27.31
N LEU A 389 -10.90 -12.09 26.74
CA LEU A 389 -9.95 -12.38 25.68
C LEU A 389 -10.71 -12.81 24.43
N GLY A 390 -10.28 -12.33 23.26
CA GLY A 390 -10.74 -12.85 21.97
C GLY A 390 -9.77 -13.92 21.48
N VAL A 391 -10.18 -15.17 21.36
CA VAL A 391 -9.34 -16.25 20.85
C VAL A 391 -9.80 -16.61 19.44
N MET A 392 -8.88 -16.48 18.49
CA MET A 392 -9.05 -16.92 17.11
C MET A 392 -8.10 -18.09 16.83
N GLY A 393 -8.67 -19.22 16.42
CA GLY A 393 -7.90 -20.35 15.88
C GLY A 393 -7.75 -20.18 14.37
N GLU A 394 -6.52 -20.29 13.87
CA GLU A 394 -6.20 -20.38 12.46
C GLU A 394 -5.66 -21.78 12.18
N VAL A 395 -6.33 -22.51 11.30
CA VAL A 395 -5.90 -23.84 10.86
C VAL A 395 -5.48 -23.76 9.41
N VAL A 396 -4.33 -24.37 9.10
CA VAL A 396 -3.85 -24.57 7.74
C VAL A 396 -3.60 -26.05 7.53
N ALA A 397 -4.02 -26.59 6.39
CA ALA A 397 -3.83 -27.99 6.03
C ALA A 397 -3.72 -28.18 4.49
N PRO A 398 -3.24 -29.35 4.01
CA PRO A 398 -3.14 -29.63 2.57
C PRO A 398 -4.48 -29.59 1.80
N THR A 399 -5.61 -29.84 2.46
CA THR A 399 -6.96 -29.78 1.87
C THR A 399 -7.91 -28.93 2.73
N GLN A 400 -8.93 -28.35 2.09
CA GLN A 400 -9.94 -27.56 2.78
C GLN A 400 -10.73 -28.42 3.79
N GLU A 401 -11.03 -29.65 3.42
CA GLU A 401 -11.76 -30.61 4.26
C GLU A 401 -10.99 -30.95 5.54
N LEU A 402 -9.67 -31.13 5.45
CA LEU A 402 -8.84 -31.39 6.62
C LEU A 402 -8.71 -30.14 7.51
N ALA A 403 -8.55 -28.96 6.91
CA ALA A 403 -8.53 -27.70 7.65
C ALA A 403 -9.85 -27.49 8.42
N ASP A 404 -10.99 -27.77 7.79
CA ASP A 404 -12.32 -27.69 8.41
C ASP A 404 -12.47 -28.70 9.56
N ALA A 405 -12.02 -29.95 9.36
CA ALA A 405 -12.11 -31.00 10.38
C ALA A 405 -11.29 -30.66 11.64
N ILE A 406 -10.04 -30.20 11.45
CA ILE A 406 -9.17 -29.79 12.55
C ILE A 406 -9.75 -28.55 13.25
N ALA A 407 -10.20 -27.55 12.50
CA ALA A 407 -10.81 -26.34 13.06
C ALA A 407 -12.04 -26.65 13.90
N SER A 408 -12.90 -27.55 13.43
CA SER A 408 -14.11 -27.94 14.16
C SER A 408 -13.80 -28.71 15.43
N SER A 409 -12.80 -29.61 15.40
CA SER A 409 -12.32 -30.31 16.58
C SER A 409 -11.71 -29.34 17.61
N ALA A 410 -10.77 -28.48 17.18
CA ALA A 410 -10.12 -27.50 18.04
C ALA A 410 -11.12 -26.54 18.69
N ARG A 411 -12.08 -26.00 17.92
CA ARG A 411 -13.15 -25.15 18.45
C ARG A 411 -14.03 -25.90 19.47
N THR A 412 -14.38 -27.15 19.18
CA THR A 412 -15.18 -27.97 20.10
C THR A 412 -14.43 -28.22 21.41
N SER A 413 -13.13 -28.48 21.33
CA SER A 413 -12.25 -28.60 22.49
C SER A 413 -12.15 -27.30 23.27
N CYS A 414 -12.01 -26.14 22.60
CA CYS A 414 -12.07 -24.83 23.25
C CYS A 414 -13.37 -24.63 24.03
N LEU A 415 -14.50 -25.17 23.57
CA LEU A 415 -15.81 -25.01 24.21
C LEU A 415 -16.01 -25.94 25.43
N HIS A 416 -15.46 -27.16 25.39
CA HIS A 416 -15.82 -28.25 26.30
C HIS A 416 -14.70 -28.81 27.17
N MET A 417 -13.42 -28.56 26.86
CA MET A 417 -12.33 -29.12 27.66
C MET A 417 -12.30 -28.56 29.07
N PRO A 418 -12.01 -29.38 30.09
CA PRO A 418 -11.89 -28.89 31.46
C PRO A 418 -10.60 -28.09 31.63
N TYR A 419 -10.58 -27.21 32.64
CA TYR A 419 -9.39 -26.49 33.07
C TYR A 419 -9.32 -26.44 34.61
N GLU A 420 -8.15 -26.10 35.15
CA GLU A 420 -7.92 -26.15 36.59
C GLU A 420 -8.84 -25.16 37.32
N ASN A 421 -9.48 -25.62 38.40
CA ASN A 421 -10.41 -24.83 39.22
C ASN A 421 -11.69 -24.35 38.50
N GLN A 422 -12.06 -24.99 37.38
CA GLN A 422 -13.30 -24.70 36.66
C GLN A 422 -14.54 -24.84 37.57
N LEU A 423 -15.37 -23.79 37.61
CA LEU A 423 -16.65 -23.77 38.32
C LEU A 423 -17.85 -23.90 37.37
N ALA A 424 -17.75 -23.30 36.18
CA ALA A 424 -18.78 -23.43 35.15
C ALA A 424 -18.76 -24.86 34.58
N THR A 425 -19.90 -25.54 34.59
CA THR A 425 -19.97 -26.96 34.17
C THR A 425 -19.91 -27.14 32.65
N THR A 426 -20.15 -26.08 31.87
CA THR A 426 -20.04 -26.06 30.40
C THR A 426 -19.77 -24.63 29.90
N GLY A 427 -19.26 -24.49 28.67
CA GLY A 427 -19.31 -23.23 27.93
C GLY A 427 -18.13 -22.29 28.15
N ASN A 428 -16.94 -22.69 27.70
CA ASN A 428 -15.70 -21.90 27.87
C ASN A 428 -15.50 -20.81 26.78
N PHE A 429 -16.21 -20.93 25.66
CA PHE A 429 -15.91 -20.20 24.42
C PHE A 429 -17.17 -19.62 23.78
N ALA A 430 -17.29 -18.29 23.76
CA ALA A 430 -18.45 -17.58 23.23
C ALA A 430 -18.27 -17.22 21.75
N SER A 431 -18.81 -18.03 20.84
CA SER A 431 -18.71 -17.81 19.40
C SER A 431 -19.74 -16.77 18.89
N PRO A 432 -19.33 -15.75 18.10
CA PRO A 432 -20.21 -14.66 17.69
C PRO A 432 -20.92 -14.85 16.34
N LEU A 433 -20.59 -15.90 15.59
CA LEU A 433 -21.04 -16.11 14.20
C LEU A 433 -21.55 -17.54 13.98
N THR A 434 -22.44 -17.71 12.99
CA THR A 434 -22.85 -19.02 12.46
C THR A 434 -22.73 -18.99 10.92
N PRO A 435 -22.06 -19.96 10.28
CA PRO A 435 -21.35 -21.10 10.88
C PRO A 435 -20.18 -20.67 11.77
N LEU A 436 -19.82 -21.51 12.75
CA LEU A 436 -18.85 -21.15 13.80
C LEU A 436 -17.41 -21.16 13.26
N GLU A 437 -17.14 -22.02 12.29
CA GLU A 437 -15.91 -22.09 11.50
C GLU A 437 -16.13 -21.42 10.12
N GLN A 438 -15.13 -20.69 9.64
CA GLN A 438 -15.16 -19.99 8.36
C GLN A 438 -14.03 -20.51 7.45
N PRO A 439 -14.35 -21.26 6.38
CA PRO A 439 -13.37 -21.64 5.37
C PRO A 439 -12.97 -20.39 4.57
N LEU A 440 -11.66 -20.11 4.50
CA LEU A 440 -11.11 -18.97 3.77
C LEU A 440 -10.47 -19.37 2.43
N GLY A 441 -10.39 -20.68 2.16
CA GLY A 441 -9.83 -21.20 0.92
C GLY A 441 -8.30 -21.23 0.94
N PRO A 442 -7.65 -21.17 -0.23
CA PRO A 442 -6.20 -21.33 -0.34
C PRO A 442 -5.43 -20.18 0.33
N VAL A 443 -4.33 -20.51 1.01
CA VAL A 443 -3.40 -19.56 1.65
C VAL A 443 -2.07 -19.56 0.91
N PHE A 444 -1.42 -18.39 0.87
CA PHE A 444 -0.20 -18.17 0.10
C PHE A 444 0.91 -17.53 0.94
N LYS A 445 2.16 -17.67 0.49
CA LYS A 445 3.29 -16.82 0.89
C LYS A 445 3.89 -16.12 -0.32
N PHE A 446 4.58 -14.99 -0.09
CA PHE A 446 5.55 -14.51 -1.07
C PHE A 446 6.74 -15.48 -1.06
N SER A 447 6.96 -16.16 -2.19
CA SER A 447 8.10 -17.06 -2.44
C SER A 447 9.20 -16.36 -3.21
N ILE A 448 8.86 -15.33 -4.01
CA ILE A 448 9.84 -14.56 -4.77
C ILE A 448 9.68 -13.09 -4.39
N TYR A 449 10.76 -12.48 -3.93
CA TYR A 449 10.88 -11.04 -3.69
C TYR A 449 12.33 -10.60 -3.92
N HIS A 450 12.74 -10.60 -5.18
CA HIS A 450 14.14 -10.55 -5.60
C HIS A 450 14.35 -9.50 -6.70
N LEU A 451 15.55 -8.95 -6.80
CA LEU A 451 15.97 -8.13 -7.94
C LEU A 451 16.62 -9.03 -8.99
N MET A 452 16.21 -8.89 -10.24
CA MET A 452 16.78 -9.61 -11.39
C MET A 452 17.37 -8.61 -12.39
N SER A 453 18.63 -8.79 -12.76
CA SER A 453 19.30 -7.96 -13.77
C SER A 453 18.79 -8.27 -15.18
N ILE A 454 18.40 -7.22 -15.90
CA ILE A 454 17.96 -7.32 -17.29
C ILE A 454 18.81 -6.44 -18.19
N ASP A 455 19.03 -6.93 -19.41
CA ASP A 455 19.93 -6.28 -20.36
C ASP A 455 19.17 -5.27 -21.27
N ASP A 456 17.89 -5.55 -21.57
CA ASP A 456 17.01 -4.65 -22.32
C ASP A 456 15.79 -4.22 -21.47
N PRO A 457 15.68 -2.94 -21.08
CA PRO A 457 14.53 -2.44 -20.32
C PRO A 457 13.24 -2.30 -21.16
N TYR A 458 13.32 -2.46 -22.49
CA TYR A 458 12.18 -2.38 -23.42
C TYR A 458 11.58 -3.73 -23.80
N GLN A 459 12.12 -4.85 -23.29
CA GLN A 459 11.78 -6.22 -23.70
C GLN A 459 10.33 -6.69 -23.43
N TRP A 460 9.47 -5.84 -22.88
CA TRP A 460 8.16 -6.21 -22.37
C TRP A 460 7.15 -6.45 -23.51
N PRO A 461 6.48 -7.62 -23.55
CA PRO A 461 5.49 -7.90 -24.58
C PRO A 461 4.37 -6.85 -24.57
N THR A 462 4.11 -6.26 -25.72
CA THR A 462 3.09 -5.22 -25.90
C THR A 462 2.15 -5.59 -27.04
N GLN A 463 0.85 -5.58 -26.77
CA GLN A 463 -0.19 -5.80 -27.78
C GLN A 463 -0.98 -4.53 -28.01
N VAL A 464 -1.12 -4.13 -29.28
CA VAL A 464 -1.87 -2.94 -29.67
C VAL A 464 -3.07 -3.36 -30.51
N ARG A 465 -4.25 -2.87 -30.17
CA ARG A 465 -5.49 -3.15 -30.90
C ARG A 465 -6.45 -1.96 -30.85
N THR A 466 -7.32 -1.88 -31.86
CA THR A 466 -8.47 -0.97 -31.82
C THR A 466 -9.62 -1.68 -31.10
N ILE A 467 -10.27 -0.99 -30.17
CA ILE A 467 -11.40 -1.48 -29.39
C ILE A 467 -12.63 -0.60 -29.60
N GLY A 468 -13.81 -1.20 -29.40
CA GLY A 468 -15.09 -0.53 -29.60
C GLY A 468 -15.47 -0.34 -31.06
N ALA A 469 -16.56 0.40 -31.31
CA ALA A 469 -17.04 0.70 -32.65
C ALA A 469 -17.59 2.14 -32.67
N PRO A 470 -17.32 2.95 -33.71
CA PRO A 470 -17.89 4.28 -33.82
C PRO A 470 -19.43 4.20 -33.88
N GLY A 471 -20.10 4.65 -32.83
CA GLY A 471 -21.56 4.72 -32.74
C GLY A 471 -22.05 6.16 -32.51
N LEU A 472 -23.38 6.37 -32.59
CA LEU A 472 -24.00 7.62 -32.12
C LEU A 472 -23.81 7.72 -30.60
N THR A 473 -22.71 8.35 -30.18
CA THR A 473 -22.38 8.56 -28.77
C THR A 473 -23.38 9.52 -28.15
N LYS A 474 -23.96 9.16 -27.00
CA LYS A 474 -24.64 10.14 -26.16
C LYS A 474 -23.58 11.01 -25.51
N ASP A 475 -23.55 12.27 -25.87
CA ASP A 475 -22.70 13.24 -25.18
C ASP A 475 -23.09 13.28 -23.69
N PRO A 476 -22.18 12.96 -22.76
CA PRO A 476 -22.43 13.07 -21.33
C PRO A 476 -22.74 14.50 -20.90
N LEU A 477 -22.56 15.51 -21.76
CA LEU A 477 -23.06 16.88 -21.54
C LEU A 477 -24.58 16.94 -21.26
N SER A 478 -25.37 15.93 -21.66
CA SER A 478 -26.80 15.88 -21.27
C SER A 478 -27.04 15.54 -19.79
N THR A 479 -26.04 15.00 -19.08
CA THR A 479 -26.15 14.62 -17.66
C THR A 479 -25.16 15.36 -16.74
N ALA A 480 -24.04 15.86 -17.27
CA ALA A 480 -23.02 16.58 -16.48
C ALA A 480 -23.30 18.10 -16.32
N ALA A 481 -24.09 18.72 -17.21
CA ALA A 481 -24.44 20.13 -17.10
C ALA A 481 -25.21 20.47 -15.81
N GLY A 482 -25.81 19.48 -15.13
CA GLY A 482 -26.44 19.65 -13.82
C GLY A 482 -25.52 19.46 -12.60
N LEU A 483 -24.28 18.97 -12.79
CA LEU A 483 -23.37 18.63 -11.68
C LEU A 483 -22.30 19.71 -11.42
N VAL A 484 -22.08 20.64 -12.35
CA VAL A 484 -21.21 21.81 -12.13
C VAL A 484 -22.04 22.95 -11.55
N SER A 485 -22.58 22.74 -10.34
CA SER A 485 -23.14 23.84 -9.55
C SER A 485 -21.99 24.63 -8.93
N THR A 486 -21.95 25.93 -9.17
CA THR A 486 -21.09 26.89 -8.45
C THR A 486 -21.53 27.11 -6.99
N LYS A 487 -22.63 26.47 -6.57
CA LYS A 487 -23.08 26.42 -5.18
C LYS A 487 -22.86 25.02 -4.63
N GLY A 488 -22.03 24.93 -3.59
CA GLY A 488 -21.72 23.68 -2.88
C GLY A 488 -22.99 22.89 -2.54
N GLY A 489 -23.16 21.75 -3.23
CA GLY A 489 -24.27 20.84 -3.02
C GLY A 489 -24.20 20.17 -1.63
N SER A 490 -25.37 19.98 -1.04
CA SER A 490 -25.61 19.58 0.35
C SER A 490 -24.91 18.28 0.79
N HIS A 491 -24.07 18.45 1.81
CA HIS A 491 -23.83 17.57 2.96
C HIS A 491 -24.11 16.07 2.83
N LEU A 492 -23.10 15.32 2.39
CA LEU A 492 -22.54 14.26 3.24
C LEU A 492 -21.29 14.83 3.89
N ARG A 493 -21.47 15.56 5.01
CA ARG A 493 -20.34 15.86 5.89
C ARG A 493 -19.82 14.50 6.39
N PRO A 494 -18.53 14.19 6.30
CA PRO A 494 -17.95 13.33 7.32
C PRO A 494 -18.39 13.92 8.67
N SER A 495 -18.87 13.08 9.58
CA SER A 495 -19.24 13.49 10.94
C SER A 495 -18.22 14.51 11.46
N GLY A 496 -18.75 15.60 12.03
CA GLY A 496 -18.06 16.88 12.22
C GLY A 496 -16.60 16.74 12.62
N ALA A 497 -15.77 17.65 12.09
CA ALA A 497 -14.37 17.80 12.50
C ALA A 497 -14.27 17.56 14.00
N VAL A 498 -13.69 16.40 14.38
CA VAL A 498 -13.40 16.11 15.76
C VAL A 498 -12.56 17.28 16.23
N ALA A 499 -13.09 18.04 17.19
CA ALA A 499 -12.41 19.18 17.75
C ALA A 499 -10.99 18.71 18.11
N THR A 500 -10.00 19.17 17.35
CA THR A 500 -8.61 18.89 17.69
C THR A 500 -8.38 19.76 18.90
N THR A 501 -8.51 19.18 20.10
CA THR A 501 -8.12 19.84 21.33
C THR A 501 -6.69 20.30 21.11
N VAL A 502 -6.48 21.62 21.04
CA VAL A 502 -5.13 22.17 21.07
C VAL A 502 -4.64 21.89 22.48
N ILE A 503 -3.94 20.77 22.65
CA ILE A 503 -3.30 20.45 23.91
C ILE A 503 -2.14 21.42 24.02
N THR A 504 -2.32 22.47 24.85
CA THR A 504 -1.22 23.36 25.19
C THR A 504 -0.18 22.54 25.94
N VAL A 505 0.92 22.21 25.26
CA VAL A 505 2.01 21.44 25.85
C VAL A 505 2.78 22.34 26.80
N ASP A 506 2.85 21.94 28.07
CA ASP A 506 3.73 22.57 29.04
C ASP A 506 5.19 22.27 28.66
N THR A 507 5.92 23.31 28.23
CA THR A 507 7.29 23.18 27.77
C THR A 507 8.28 22.92 28.90
N SER A 508 7.90 23.15 30.16
CA SER A 508 8.77 22.97 31.33
C SER A 508 8.65 21.60 31.99
N LYS A 509 7.81 20.70 31.47
CA LYS A 509 7.60 19.35 32.04
C LYS A 509 7.92 18.25 31.06
N THR A 510 8.30 17.08 31.57
CA THR A 510 8.32 15.84 30.79
C THR A 510 6.90 15.50 30.31
N VAL A 511 6.75 15.18 29.04
CA VAL A 511 5.45 14.84 28.43
C VAL A 511 5.57 13.62 27.53
N ALA A 512 4.48 12.86 27.35
CA ALA A 512 4.46 11.74 26.42
C ALA A 512 4.51 12.21 24.95
N LEU A 513 5.17 11.44 24.08
CA LEU A 513 5.39 11.75 22.66
C LEU A 513 4.11 12.10 21.92
N ARG A 514 2.99 11.43 22.21
CA ARG A 514 1.68 11.70 21.59
C ARG A 514 1.18 13.15 21.75
N HIS A 515 1.68 13.89 22.73
CA HIS A 515 1.30 15.30 22.95
C HIS A 515 2.17 16.26 22.12
N LEU A 516 3.34 15.82 21.67
CA LEU A 516 4.27 16.62 20.87
C LEU A 516 4.11 16.34 19.37
N ALA A 517 3.93 15.07 19.00
CA ALA A 517 3.81 14.63 17.62
C ALA A 517 2.41 14.91 17.05
N LYS A 518 2.36 15.26 15.77
CA LYS A 518 1.10 15.39 15.02
C LYS A 518 0.64 14.04 14.49
N VAL A 519 1.58 13.21 14.05
CA VAL A 519 1.34 11.87 13.51
C VAL A 519 2.34 10.92 14.16
N VAL A 520 1.83 9.82 14.68
CA VAL A 520 2.62 8.65 15.04
C VAL A 520 1.94 7.49 14.32
N ARG A 521 2.64 6.85 13.39
CA ARG A 521 2.06 5.82 12.54
C ARG A 521 3.03 4.69 12.29
N SER A 522 2.47 3.55 11.95
CA SER A 522 3.21 2.41 11.45
C SER A 522 2.59 1.94 10.15
N LYS A 523 3.40 1.39 9.26
CA LYS A 523 2.96 0.92 7.95
C LYS A 523 3.97 -0.08 7.38
N ASN A 524 3.51 -1.06 6.61
CA ASN A 524 4.39 -1.94 5.84
C ASN A 524 5.24 -1.15 4.83
N SER A 525 6.48 -1.60 4.57
CA SER A 525 7.34 -1.14 3.47
C SER A 525 7.77 -2.36 2.67
N GLY A 526 6.89 -2.79 1.77
CA GLY A 526 6.95 -4.13 1.19
C GLY A 526 6.57 -5.24 2.18
N PRO A 527 6.72 -6.52 1.79
CA PRO A 527 6.18 -7.66 2.55
C PRO A 527 6.96 -8.06 3.80
N PHE A 528 8.19 -7.58 3.94
CA PHE A 528 9.15 -8.07 4.94
C PHE A 528 9.65 -6.97 5.88
N GLU A 529 9.11 -5.76 5.78
CA GLU A 529 9.53 -4.62 6.60
C GLU A 529 8.32 -3.87 7.16
N ILE A 530 8.48 -3.34 8.37
CA ILE A 530 7.54 -2.41 9.01
C ILE A 530 8.27 -1.09 9.23
N THR A 531 7.61 0.00 8.88
CA THR A 531 8.07 1.36 9.13
C THR A 531 7.30 1.99 10.27
N LEU A 532 7.99 2.81 11.04
CA LEU A 532 7.50 3.61 12.15
C LEU A 532 7.84 5.06 11.85
N ASP A 533 6.84 5.93 11.77
CA ASP A 533 7.04 7.35 11.47
C ASP A 533 6.47 8.21 12.60
N VAL A 534 7.24 9.18 13.06
CA VAL A 534 6.84 10.23 14.01
C VAL A 534 7.03 11.58 13.34
N MET A 535 5.95 12.35 13.17
CA MET A 535 5.96 13.62 12.45
C MET A 535 5.42 14.76 13.29
N PHE A 536 6.00 15.95 13.11
CA PHE A 536 5.68 17.15 13.87
C PHE A 536 5.19 18.27 12.93
N THR A 537 4.33 19.13 13.44
CA THR A 537 3.94 20.39 12.75
C THR A 537 4.66 21.61 13.32
N ASP A 538 5.25 21.48 14.51
CA ASP A 538 5.97 22.54 15.21
C ASP A 538 7.47 22.22 15.24
N VAL A 539 8.29 23.18 14.83
CA VAL A 539 9.75 23.04 14.77
C VAL A 539 10.36 22.93 16.17
N GLY A 540 9.78 23.58 17.18
CA GLY A 540 10.21 23.50 18.57
C GLY A 540 9.97 22.11 19.17
N HIS A 541 8.81 21.51 18.92
CA HIS A 541 8.51 20.13 19.31
C HIS A 541 9.45 19.13 18.63
N TYR A 542 9.67 19.30 17.32
CA TYR A 542 10.64 18.51 16.55
C TYR A 542 12.03 18.58 17.17
N ALA A 543 12.55 19.79 17.40
CA ALA A 543 13.86 20.01 17.99
C ALA A 543 13.97 19.42 19.40
N ARG A 544 12.94 19.61 20.24
CA ARG A 544 12.88 19.06 21.60
C ARG A 544 13.02 17.54 21.59
N VAL A 545 12.26 16.82 20.75
CA VAL A 545 12.34 15.35 20.70
C VAL A 545 13.68 14.88 20.13
N LYS A 546 14.20 15.58 19.11
CA LYS A 546 15.50 15.28 18.49
C LYS A 546 16.66 15.46 19.48
N GLU A 547 16.69 16.57 20.20
CA GLU A 547 17.73 16.88 21.20
C GLU A 547 17.64 15.97 22.43
N ALA A 548 16.42 15.58 22.83
CA ALA A 548 16.24 14.66 23.95
C ALA A 548 16.81 13.26 23.69
N GLY A 549 17.07 12.89 22.43
CA GLY A 549 17.69 11.62 22.07
C GLY A 549 16.86 10.39 22.41
N VAL A 550 15.57 10.54 22.69
CA VAL A 550 14.68 9.45 23.15
C VAL A 550 14.24 8.51 22.02
N LEU A 551 14.27 8.99 20.77
CA LEU A 551 14.04 8.19 19.58
C LEU A 551 15.38 7.76 19.01
N ASN A 552 15.77 6.52 19.28
CA ASN A 552 17.06 5.97 18.88
C ASN A 552 17.00 4.43 18.73
N MET A 553 18.08 3.85 18.22
CA MET A 553 18.24 2.40 18.03
C MET A 553 17.97 1.55 19.28
N GLU A 554 18.51 1.94 20.45
CA GLU A 554 18.36 1.17 21.69
C GLU A 554 16.91 1.15 22.18
N MET A 555 16.19 2.27 21.98
CA MET A 555 14.77 2.37 22.25
C MET A 555 13.98 1.38 21.38
N VAL A 556 14.26 1.32 20.08
CA VAL A 556 13.55 0.42 19.15
C VAL A 556 13.78 -1.03 19.52
N MET A 557 15.03 -1.43 19.75
CA MET A 557 15.39 -2.80 20.17
C MET A 557 14.64 -3.20 21.44
N ARG A 558 14.55 -2.30 22.43
CA ARG A 558 13.87 -2.55 23.69
C ARG A 558 12.35 -2.61 23.54
N LEU A 559 11.72 -1.68 22.81
CA LEU A 559 10.26 -1.61 22.72
C LEU A 559 9.66 -2.73 21.86
N TYR A 560 10.40 -3.21 20.88
CA TYR A 560 9.93 -4.21 19.91
C TYR A 560 10.59 -5.58 20.07
N SER A 561 11.47 -5.78 21.06
CA SER A 561 12.21 -7.04 21.26
C SER A 561 12.97 -7.51 20.01
N VAL A 562 13.53 -6.59 19.24
CA VAL A 562 14.27 -6.89 17.99
C VAL A 562 15.77 -6.77 18.17
N ALA A 563 16.54 -7.53 17.40
CA ALA A 563 17.99 -7.41 17.40
C ALA A 563 18.45 -6.20 16.57
N ARG A 564 19.68 -5.73 16.79
CA ARG A 564 20.24 -4.59 16.05
C ARG A 564 20.21 -4.81 14.53
N HIS A 565 20.47 -6.03 14.06
CA HIS A 565 20.50 -6.36 12.65
C HIS A 565 19.09 -6.41 12.01
N ASP A 566 18.04 -6.47 12.82
CA ASP A 566 16.65 -6.37 12.36
C ASP A 566 16.21 -4.91 12.17
N VAL A 567 16.97 -3.93 12.67
CA VAL A 567 16.70 -2.51 12.40
C VAL A 567 17.41 -2.09 11.12
N ILE A 568 16.64 -2.00 10.03
CA ILE A 568 17.12 -1.77 8.67
C ILE A 568 17.57 -0.32 8.48
N TRP A 569 16.81 0.62 9.04
CA TRP A 569 17.14 2.05 8.97
C TRP A 569 16.51 2.82 10.13
N GLU A 570 17.20 3.85 10.61
CA GLU A 570 16.69 4.80 11.60
C GLU A 570 17.29 6.17 11.32
N GLY A 571 16.48 7.22 11.40
CA GLY A 571 16.99 8.57 11.27
C GLY A 571 15.94 9.67 11.19
N TRP A 572 16.45 10.90 11.13
CA TRP A 572 15.67 12.12 11.05
C TRP A 572 15.56 12.61 9.61
N PHE A 573 14.37 13.09 9.24
CA PHE A 573 14.09 13.71 7.95
C PHE A 573 13.47 15.09 8.15
N GLU A 574 14.32 16.11 8.08
CA GLU A 574 13.98 17.52 8.35
C GLU A 574 12.92 18.11 7.42
N PRO A 575 12.89 17.82 6.09
CA PRO A 575 11.89 18.42 5.21
C PRO A 575 10.44 18.13 5.61
N ALA A 576 10.19 16.99 6.27
CA ALA A 576 8.89 16.61 6.78
C ALA A 576 8.76 16.72 8.31
N LEU A 577 9.75 17.34 8.99
CA LEU A 577 9.85 17.37 10.45
C LEU A 577 9.56 15.98 11.04
N ALA A 578 10.28 14.96 10.57
CA ALA A 578 9.97 13.58 10.90
C ALA A 578 11.18 12.82 11.47
N TRP A 579 10.89 11.85 12.32
CA TRP A 579 11.75 10.72 12.63
C TRP A 579 11.13 9.46 12.01
N LYS A 580 11.98 8.57 11.50
CA LYS A 580 11.53 7.31 10.92
C LYS A 580 12.46 6.16 11.28
N CYS A 581 11.88 5.00 11.46
CA CYS A 581 12.57 3.74 11.66
C CYS A 581 11.93 2.66 10.79
N THR A 582 12.75 1.75 10.27
CA THR A 582 12.31 0.58 9.51
C THR A 582 12.91 -0.66 10.14
N ILE A 583 12.07 -1.63 10.50
CA ILE A 583 12.46 -2.90 11.10
C ILE A 583 12.04 -4.06 10.20
N LYS A 584 12.78 -5.17 10.27
CA LYS A 584 12.41 -6.45 9.69
C LYS A 584 11.13 -6.95 10.35
N ARG A 585 10.22 -7.47 9.54
CA ARG A 585 8.97 -8.08 9.98
C ARG A 585 9.24 -9.49 10.53
N PRO A 586 8.69 -9.88 11.70
CA PRO A 586 8.95 -11.22 12.26
C PRO A 586 8.25 -12.36 11.50
N TRP A 587 7.18 -12.06 10.77
CA TRP A 587 6.42 -13.00 9.94
C TRP A 587 6.23 -12.44 8.53
N ARG A 588 5.94 -13.29 7.54
CA ARG A 588 5.75 -12.85 6.14
C ARG A 588 4.39 -12.18 5.96
N GLN A 589 4.33 -11.01 5.32
CA GLN A 589 3.08 -10.29 5.09
C GLN A 589 2.00 -11.16 4.42
N GLY A 590 0.83 -11.20 5.03
CA GLY A 590 -0.38 -11.81 4.46
C GLY A 590 -0.33 -13.33 4.34
N SER A 591 0.59 -13.99 5.03
CA SER A 591 0.76 -15.45 5.02
C SER A 591 0.16 -16.13 6.25
N VAL A 592 0.57 -17.36 6.54
CA VAL A 592 0.16 -18.16 7.71
C VAL A 592 0.62 -17.46 8.99
N GLY A 593 -0.28 -17.32 9.98
CA GLY A 593 0.02 -16.67 11.26
C GLY A 593 0.12 -15.14 11.19
N GLU A 594 -0.33 -14.51 10.10
CA GLU A 594 -0.37 -13.06 9.96
C GLU A 594 -1.24 -12.39 11.05
N ARG A 595 -0.76 -11.25 11.57
CA ARG A 595 -1.32 -10.52 12.71
C ARG A 595 -1.74 -9.08 12.39
N ASP A 596 -1.05 -8.44 11.45
CA ASP A 596 -1.27 -7.05 11.05
C ASP A 596 -0.69 -6.86 9.64
N THR A 597 -1.42 -7.33 8.62
CA THR A 597 -0.97 -7.35 7.21
C THR A 597 -0.38 -6.01 6.77
N LEU A 598 -0.99 -4.90 7.18
CA LEU A 598 -0.60 -3.55 6.80
C LEU A 598 0.37 -2.89 7.78
N GLY A 599 0.71 -3.53 8.91
CA GLY A 599 1.56 -2.95 9.95
C GLY A 599 0.95 -1.71 10.60
N THR A 600 -0.37 -1.62 10.70
CA THR A 600 -1.11 -0.40 11.08
C THR A 600 -1.11 -0.08 12.57
N ALA A 601 -0.92 -1.08 13.44
CA ALA A 601 -1.03 -0.91 14.89
C ALA A 601 0.33 -0.90 15.63
N GLN A 602 1.41 -1.21 14.91
CA GLN A 602 2.76 -1.34 15.48
C GLN A 602 3.33 -0.04 16.05
N HIS A 603 2.73 1.12 15.80
CA HIS A 603 3.20 2.42 16.33
C HIS A 603 2.81 2.70 17.77
N ALA A 604 1.83 1.96 18.32
CA ALA A 604 1.25 2.25 19.63
C ALA A 604 2.29 2.35 20.77
N PRO A 605 3.34 1.48 20.86
CA PRO A 605 4.36 1.60 21.89
C PRO A 605 5.11 2.94 21.92
N LEU A 606 5.16 3.66 20.79
CA LEU A 606 5.84 4.96 20.71
C LEU A 606 5.08 6.08 21.43
N LEU A 607 3.75 5.94 21.58
CA LEU A 607 2.86 7.01 22.06
C LEU A 607 3.16 7.44 23.49
N ASP A 608 3.64 6.52 24.33
CA ASP A 608 3.91 6.70 25.76
C ASP A 608 5.37 7.03 26.08
N ILE A 609 6.24 7.15 25.07
CA ILE A 609 7.64 7.56 25.26
C ILE A 609 7.67 8.93 25.94
N GLN A 610 8.35 9.00 27.08
CA GLN A 610 8.50 10.23 27.86
C GLN A 610 9.59 11.12 27.27
N VAL A 611 9.23 12.37 26.97
CA VAL A 611 10.13 13.37 26.38
C VAL A 611 10.42 14.46 27.43
N PRO A 612 11.66 14.56 27.94
CA PRO A 612 12.07 15.60 28.90
C PRO A 612 11.75 17.02 28.41
N ALA A 613 11.64 17.97 29.35
CA ALA A 613 11.62 19.39 29.03
C ALA A 613 12.92 19.81 28.33
N ARG A 614 12.84 20.82 27.46
CA ARG A 614 14.06 21.38 26.84
C ARG A 614 14.82 22.17 27.92
N ALA A 615 16.11 21.89 28.05
CA ALA A 615 16.99 22.55 29.03
C ALA A 615 17.19 24.03 28.73
#